data_AF-A0A927G5A6-F1
#
_entry.id   AF-A0A927G5A6-F1
#
_cell.length_a   1.000
_cell.length_b   1.000
_cell.length_c   1.000
_cell.angle_alpha   90.00
_cell.angle_beta   90.00
_cell.angle_gamma   90.00
#
_symmetry.space_group_name_H-M   'P 1'
#
loop_
_entity.id
_entity.type
_entity.pdbx_description
1 polymer ?
#
loop_
_entity_poly.entity_id
_entity_poly.type
_entity_poly.pdbx_seq_one_letter_code
_entity_poly.pdbx_strand_id
1 'polypeptide(L)'
;MYPEWISLDNDLLWGALLLVGHLITTVLALAIFSSIFRKNMKKGYLFLGILILIGIMNIYNVFNYSITVGYMLCLMYLTLSVITYFSLKNKISDA
;
A
#
# COMPACT_ATOMS: atom_id res chain seq x y z
N MET A 1 7.97 28.41 22.97
CA MET A 1 8.71 27.14 23.07
C MET A 1 7.67 26.08 23.43
N TYR A 2 7.20 25.33 22.43
CA TYR A 2 6.25 24.24 22.70
C TYR A 2 7.01 23.11 23.36
N PRO A 3 6.43 22.45 24.36
CA PRO A 3 7.15 21.44 25.07
C PRO A 3 7.17 20.12 24.26
N GLU A 4 8.26 19.35 24.37
CA GLU A 4 8.66 18.26 23.45
C GLU A 4 7.65 17.11 23.32
N TRP A 5 6.90 16.80 24.37
CA TRP A 5 5.75 15.88 24.36
C TRP A 5 4.64 16.24 23.35
N ILE A 6 4.36 17.53 23.11
CA ILE A 6 3.30 17.95 22.17
C ILE A 6 3.73 17.70 20.72
N SER A 7 5.02 17.83 20.40
CA SER A 7 5.54 17.44 19.07
C SER A 7 5.47 15.93 18.84
N LEU A 8 5.79 15.14 19.87
CA LEU A 8 5.87 13.68 19.76
C LEU A 8 4.49 13.04 19.54
N ASP A 9 3.45 13.54 20.22
CA ASP A 9 2.06 13.10 20.02
C ASP A 9 1.55 13.40 18.60
N ASN A 10 1.91 14.58 18.06
CA ASN A 10 1.51 14.97 16.71
C ASN A 10 2.19 14.12 15.64
N ASP A 11 3.49 13.84 15.77
CA ASP A 11 4.23 13.02 14.80
C ASP A 11 3.67 11.59 14.73
N LEU A 12 3.28 11.03 15.88
CA LEU A 12 2.67 9.71 15.95
C LEU A 12 1.28 9.67 15.29
N LEU A 13 0.48 10.71 15.51
CA LEU A 13 -0.84 10.88 14.88
C LEU A 13 -0.73 11.03 13.36
N TRP A 14 0.19 11.85 12.86
CA TRP A 14 0.42 12.02 11.42
C TRP A 14 0.93 10.74 10.75
N GLY A 15 1.85 10.02 11.40
CA GLY A 15 2.33 8.71 10.93
C GLY A 15 1.20 7.68 10.84
N ALA A 16 0.33 7.61 11.86
CA ALA A 16 -0.82 6.72 11.87
C ALA A 16 -1.84 7.08 10.77
N LEU A 17 -2.14 8.37 10.59
CA LEU A 17 -3.05 8.84 9.56
C LEU A 17 -2.53 8.51 8.15
N LEU A 18 -1.23 8.71 7.92
CA LEU A 18 -0.57 8.37 6.66
C LEU A 18 -0.65 6.87 6.38
N LEU A 19 -0.40 6.02 7.38
CA LEU A 19 -0.51 4.56 7.25
C LEU A 19 -1.93 4.12 6.94
N VAL A 20 -2.93 4.61 7.67
CA VAL A 20 -4.34 4.25 7.46
C VAL A 20 -4.81 4.72 6.08
N GLY A 21 -4.48 5.95 5.68
CA GLY A 21 -4.80 6.47 4.35
C GLY A 21 -4.17 5.65 3.23
N HIS A 22 -2.90 5.28 3.38
CA HIS A 22 -2.22 4.39 2.44
C HIS A 22 -2.85 2.99 2.41
N LEU A 23 -3.24 2.44 3.55
CA LEU A 23 -3.84 1.13 3.63
C LEU A 23 -5.16 1.08 2.84
N ILE A 24 -6.06 2.04 3.09
CA ILE A 24 -7.37 2.12 2.41
C ILE A 24 -7.20 2.25 0.90
N THR A 25 -6.35 3.18 0.46
CA THR A 25 -6.12 3.44 -0.98
C THR A 25 -5.46 2.24 -1.66
N THR A 26 -4.49 1.59 -1.01
CA THR A 26 -3.80 0.41 -1.56
C THR A 26 -4.73 -0.80 -1.65
N VAL A 27 -5.56 -1.05 -0.63
CA VAL A 27 -6.56 -2.12 -0.66
C VAL A 27 -7.56 -1.90 -1.79
N LEU A 28 -8.04 -0.68 -1.98
CA LEU A 28 -8.95 -0.34 -3.08
C LEU A 28 -8.30 -0.56 -4.45
N ALA A 29 -7.06 -0.11 -4.61
CA ALA A 29 -6.27 -0.33 -5.82
C ALA A 29 -6.09 -1.83 -6.12
N LEU A 30 -5.80 -2.65 -5.12
CA LEU A 30 -5.65 -4.10 -5.26
C LEU A 30 -6.98 -4.79 -5.60
N ALA A 31 -8.10 -4.32 -5.04
CA ALA A 31 -9.43 -4.81 -5.40
C ALA A 31 -9.77 -4.52 -6.88
N ILE A 32 -9.45 -3.31 -7.36
CA ILE A 32 -9.59 -2.93 -8.77
C ILE A 32 -8.67 -3.80 -9.64
N PHE A 33 -7.41 -3.97 -9.26
CA PHE A 33 -6.47 -4.85 -9.94
C PHE A 33 -7.02 -6.28 -10.06
N SER A 34 -7.50 -6.86 -8.96
CA SER A 34 -8.09 -8.20 -8.94
C SER A 34 -9.27 -8.31 -9.92
N SER A 35 -10.12 -7.28 -9.98
CA SER A 35 -11.25 -7.22 -10.91
C SER A 35 -10.78 -7.18 -12.38
N ILE A 36 -9.82 -6.30 -12.71
CA ILE A 36 -9.28 -6.16 -14.06
C ILE A 36 -8.57 -7.46 -14.48
N PHE A 37 -7.74 -8.02 -13.60
CA PHE A 37 -6.95 -9.22 -13.87
C PHE A 37 -7.84 -10.43 -14.19
N ARG A 38 -8.93 -10.61 -13.43
CA ARG A 38 -9.92 -11.67 -13.70
C ARG A 38 -10.61 -11.51 -15.06
N LYS A 39 -10.91 -10.27 -15.48
CA LYS A 39 -11.59 -10.01 -16.76
C LYS A 39 -10.63 -10.10 -17.95
N ASN A 40 -9.39 -9.63 -17.79
CA ASN A 40 -8.38 -9.66 -18.84
C ASN A 40 -6.97 -9.59 -18.22
N MET A 41 -6.30 -10.74 -18.19
CA MET A 41 -4.97 -10.87 -17.58
C MET A 41 -3.94 -9.90 -18.18
N LYS A 42 -3.95 -9.67 -19.51
CA LYS A 42 -3.00 -8.74 -20.16
C LYS A 42 -3.17 -7.30 -19.66
N LYS A 43 -4.41 -6.83 -19.52
CA LYS A 43 -4.70 -5.50 -18.96
C LYS A 43 -4.40 -5.44 -17.46
N GLY A 44 -4.59 -6.54 -16.74
CA GLY A 44 -4.22 -6.67 -15.34
C GLY A 44 -2.73 -6.44 -15.10
N TYR A 45 -1.87 -7.07 -15.90
CA TYR A 45 -0.41 -6.86 -15.80
C TYR A 45 0.01 -5.41 -16.10
N LEU A 46 -0.61 -4.76 -17.10
CA LEU A 46 -0.37 -3.34 -17.36
C LEU A 46 -0.76 -2.47 -16.17
N PHE A 47 -1.93 -2.72 -15.57
CA PHE A 47 -2.37 -1.99 -14.39
C PHE A 47 -1.46 -2.23 -13.18
N LEU A 48 -1.00 -3.47 -12.99
CA LEU A 48 -0.05 -3.82 -11.93
C LEU A 48 1.27 -3.06 -12.09
N GLY A 49 1.79 -2.93 -13.31
CA GLY A 49 3.00 -2.14 -13.57
C GLY A 49 2.84 -0.67 -13.15
N ILE A 50 1.69 -0.07 -13.45
CA ILE A 50 1.36 1.29 -13.02
C ILE A 50 1.29 1.39 -11.49
N LEU A 51 0.63 0.41 -10.83
CA LEU A 51 0.55 0.37 -9.37
C LEU A 51 1.92 0.26 -8.71
N ILE A 52 2.83 -0.55 -9.27
CA ILE A 52 4.19 -0.69 -8.75
C ILE A 52 4.95 0.63 -8.89
N LEU A 53 4.87 1.31 -10.03
CA LEU A 53 5.51 2.61 -10.25
C LEU A 53 5.03 3.66 -9.23
N ILE A 54 3.71 3.78 -9.05
CA ILE A 54 3.12 4.68 -8.07
C ILE A 54 3.55 4.29 -6.64
N GLY A 55 3.56 3.00 -6.33
CA GLY A 55 4.00 2.48 -5.04
C GLY A 55 5.46 2.82 -4.72
N ILE A 56 6.37 2.66 -5.68
CA ILE A 56 7.79 3.02 -5.52
C ILE A 56 7.95 4.52 -5.26
N MET A 57 7.25 5.37 -6.02
CA MET A 57 7.28 6.82 -5.80
C MET A 57 6.75 7.20 -4.42
N ASN A 58 5.65 6.59 -3.98
CA ASN A 58 5.11 6.84 -2.65
C ASN A 58 6.07 6.40 -1.55
N ILE A 59 6.66 5.21 -1.67
CA ILE A 59 7.66 4.72 -0.72
C ILE A 59 8.85 5.69 -0.63
N TYR A 60 9.37 6.14 -1.78
CA TYR A 60 10.48 7.11 -1.82
C TYR A 60 10.12 8.42 -1.08
N ASN A 61 8.92 8.96 -1.31
CA ASN A 61 8.45 10.16 -0.64
C ASN A 61 8.29 9.95 0.88
N VAL A 62 7.78 8.80 1.30
CA VAL A 62 7.58 8.48 2.72
C VAL A 62 8.93 8.26 3.43
N PHE A 63 9.91 7.63 2.78
CA PHE A 63 11.26 7.49 3.34
C PHE A 63 11.96 8.84 3.56
N ASN A 64 11.72 9.81 2.68
CA ASN A 64 12.22 11.17 2.87
C ASN A 64 11.53 11.91 4.02
N TYR A 65 10.29 11.55 4.35
CA TYR A 65 9.57 12.10 5.50
C TYR A 65 10.00 11.44 6.82
N SER A 66 9.95 10.11 6.89
CA SER A 66 10.35 9.35 8.07
C SER A 66 10.77 7.93 7.71
N ILE A 67 11.99 7.57 8.09
CA ILE A 67 12.57 6.24 7.87
C ILE A 67 11.70 5.15 8.53
N THR A 68 11.24 5.38 9.77
CA THR A 68 10.43 4.41 10.52
C THR A 68 9.11 4.14 9.81
N VAL A 69 8.40 5.18 9.35
CA VAL A 69 7.13 5.04 8.63
C VAL A 69 7.35 4.38 7.27
N GLY A 70 8.46 4.69 6.59
CA GLY A 70 8.84 4.04 5.33
C GLY A 70 8.97 2.52 5.45
N TYR A 71 9.65 2.03 6.49
CA TYR A 71 9.75 0.58 6.74
C TYR A 71 8.39 -0.05 7.05
N MET A 72 7.54 0.60 7.84
CA MET A 72 6.18 0.11 8.11
C MET A 72 5.35 0.00 6.83
N LEU A 73 5.48 0.98 5.93
CA LEU A 73 4.75 1.01 4.66
C LEU A 73 5.25 -0.09 3.71
N CYS A 74 6.55 -0.37 3.69
CA CYS A 74 7.13 -1.51 2.98
C CYS A 74 6.57 -2.85 3.46
N LEU A 75 6.53 -3.06 4.79
CA LEU A 75 5.93 -4.27 5.38
C LEU A 75 4.44 -4.40 5.03
N MET A 76 3.71 -3.28 5.05
CA MET A 76 2.30 -3.25 4.64
C MET A 76 2.12 -3.69 3.18
N TYR A 77 2.95 -3.19 2.26
CA TYR A 77 2.87 -3.59 0.85
C TYR A 77 3.20 -5.06 0.64
N LEU A 78 4.22 -5.59 1.31
CA LEU A 78 4.56 -7.02 1.24
C LEU A 78 3.39 -7.91 1.70
N THR A 79 2.78 -7.59 2.85
CA THR A 79 1.66 -8.36 3.38
C THR A 79 0.43 -8.29 2.47
N LEU A 80 0.09 -7.11 1.95
CA LEU A 80 -1.01 -6.93 1.01
C LEU A 80 -0.79 -7.65 -0.33
N SER A 81 0.44 -7.67 -0.85
CA SER A 81 0.79 -8.43 -2.05
C SER A 81 0.57 -9.93 -1.84
N VAL A 82 1.01 -10.47 -0.70
CA VAL A 82 0.81 -11.89 -0.36
C VAL A 82 -0.68 -12.21 -0.25
N ILE A 83 -1.46 -11.40 0.47
CA ILE A 83 -2.91 -11.58 0.61
C ILE A 83 -3.59 -11.56 -0.76
N THR A 84 -3.23 -10.60 -1.61
CA THR A 84 -3.79 -10.47 -2.96
C THR A 84 -3.46 -11.68 -3.83
N TYR A 85 -2.23 -12.20 -3.74
CA TYR A 85 -1.82 -13.40 -4.44
C TYR A 85 -2.67 -14.62 -4.04
N PHE A 86 -2.86 -14.86 -2.74
CA PHE A 86 -3.73 -15.94 -2.27
C PHE A 86 -5.19 -15.74 -2.70
N SER A 87 -5.70 -14.52 -2.63
CA SER A 87 -7.06 -14.17 -3.08
C SER A 87 -7.28 -14.47 -4.57
N LEU A 88 -6.30 -14.16 -5.42
CA LEU A 88 -6.35 -14.51 -6.84
C LEU A 88 -6.20 -16.02 -7.08
N LYS A 89 -5.25 -16.67 -6.40
CA LYS A 89 -4.97 -18.11 -6.57
C LYS A 89 -6.19 -18.96 -6.24
N ASN A 90 -6.84 -18.71 -5.09
CA ASN A 90 -8.01 -19.49 -4.67
C ASN A 90 -9.15 -19.35 -5.68
N LYS A 91 -9.40 -18.14 -6.19
CA LYS A 91 -10.44 -17.90 -7.20
C LYS A 91 -10.16 -18.50 -8.58
N ILE A 92 -8.90 -18.68 -8.96
CA ILE A 92 -8.54 -19.35 -10.22
C ILE A 92 -8.67 -20.86 -10.08
N SER A 93 -8.46 -21.42 -8.88
CA SER A 93 -8.65 -22.85 -8.61
C SER A 93 -10.13 -23.26 -8.56
N ASP A 94 -11.02 -22.32 -8.22
CA ASP A 94 -12.47 -22.54 -8.11
C ASP A 94 -13.25 -22.24 -9.42
N ALA A 95 -12.56 -21.80 -10.48
CA ALA A 95 -13.12 -21.44 -11.79
C ALA A 95 -12.82 -22.50 -12.85
#